data_AF-A0A2A2G0R6-F1
#
_entry.id   AF-A0A2A2G0R6-F1
#
_cell.length_a   1.000
_cell.length_b   1.000
_cell.length_c   1.000
_cell.angle_alpha   90.00
_cell.angle_beta   90.00
_cell.angle_gamma   90.00
#
_symmetry.space_group_name_H-M   'P 1'
#
loop_
_entity.id
_entity.type
_entity.pdbx_description
1 polymer ?
#
loop_
_entity_poly.entity_id
_entity_poly.type
_entity_poly.pdbx_seq_one_letter_code
_entity_poly.pdbx_strand_id
1 'polypeptide(L)'
;MQALVSAFEEHLVAASNRRSDDDPAVDGAYIAIADAFDAYEEALYDAYDEVTPLTVFAEEDDSDDDSDDEDEDEDDSEDDEELLEDNEMLDEDLVDEEDYEDLDDADGARSAR
;
A
#
# COMPACT_ATOMS: atom_id res chain seq x y z
N MET A 1 -7.18 -7.55 18.97
CA MET A 1 -6.33 -8.55 18.27
C MET A 1 -6.92 -9.97 18.20
N GLN A 2 -7.68 -10.49 19.18
CA GLN A 2 -8.31 -11.82 19.04
C GLN A 2 -9.50 -11.84 18.07
N ALA A 3 -10.15 -10.70 17.82
CA ALA A 3 -11.33 -10.58 16.97
C ALA A 3 -11.10 -11.06 15.53
N LEU A 4 -9.97 -10.67 14.91
CA LEU A 4 -9.65 -11.07 13.53
C LEU A 4 -9.49 -12.59 13.38
N VAL A 5 -8.80 -13.24 14.33
CA VAL A 5 -8.65 -14.70 14.32
C VAL A 5 -10.01 -15.38 14.48
N SER A 6 -10.84 -14.90 15.40
CA SER A 6 -12.19 -15.43 15.59
C SER A 6 -13.08 -15.24 14.35
N ALA A 7 -13.00 -14.10 13.67
CA ALA A 7 -13.73 -13.86 12.42
C ALA A 7 -13.33 -14.87 11.33
N PHE A 8 -12.04 -15.18 11.19
CA PHE A 8 -11.58 -16.23 10.27
C PHE A 8 -12.10 -17.62 10.64
N GLU A 9 -12.10 -17.96 11.93
CA GLU A 9 -12.64 -19.23 12.41
C GLU A 9 -14.15 -19.34 12.13
N GLU A 10 -14.90 -18.28 12.38
CA GLU A 10 -16.34 -18.21 12.12
C GLU A 10 -16.66 -18.31 10.63
N HIS A 11 -15.91 -17.60 9.77
CA HIS A 11 -16.04 -17.73 8.32
C HIS A 11 -15.75 -19.16 7.84
N LEU A 12 -14.71 -19.81 8.37
CA LEU A 12 -14.42 -21.21 8.04
C LEU A 12 -15.57 -22.14 8.45
N VAL A 13 -16.15 -21.93 9.63
CA VAL A 13 -17.32 -22.68 10.11
C VAL A 13 -18.52 -22.42 9.19
N ALA A 14 -18.81 -21.18 8.82
CA ALA A 14 -19.89 -20.83 7.90
C ALA A 14 -19.71 -21.49 6.53
N ALA A 15 -18.52 -21.35 5.92
CA ALA A 15 -18.20 -21.94 4.63
C ALA A 15 -18.30 -23.47 4.64
N SER A 16 -17.87 -24.11 5.73
CA SER A 16 -17.94 -25.58 5.87
C SER A 16 -19.37 -26.12 6.03
N ASN A 17 -20.30 -25.29 6.52
CA ASN A 17 -21.69 -25.65 6.76
C ASN A 17 -22.65 -25.07 5.72
N ARG A 18 -22.14 -24.43 4.66
CA ARG A 18 -22.95 -23.73 3.67
C ARG A 18 -23.97 -24.67 3.01
N ARG A 19 -25.20 -24.20 2.85
CA ARG A 19 -26.31 -24.99 2.29
C ARG A 19 -26.59 -24.71 0.82
N SER A 20 -26.18 -23.55 0.35
CA SER A 20 -26.27 -23.05 -1.03
C SER A 20 -24.98 -22.32 -1.38
N ASP A 21 -24.84 -21.96 -2.66
CA ASP A 21 -23.73 -21.10 -3.10
C ASP A 21 -23.93 -19.65 -2.61
N ASP A 22 -25.18 -19.19 -2.49
CA ASP A 22 -25.56 -17.94 -1.83
C ASP A 22 -26.01 -18.24 -0.38
N ASP A 23 -25.08 -18.45 0.53
CA ASP A 23 -25.40 -18.64 1.95
C ASP A 23 -25.13 -17.33 2.72
N PRO A 24 -26.18 -16.66 3.25
CA PRO A 24 -26.01 -15.35 3.91
C PRO A 24 -25.13 -15.40 5.16
N ALA A 25 -24.93 -16.59 5.75
CA ALA A 25 -24.00 -16.74 6.85
C ALA A 25 -22.54 -16.59 6.41
N VAL A 26 -22.22 -16.99 5.16
CA VAL A 26 -20.89 -16.83 4.57
C VAL A 26 -20.67 -15.35 4.23
N ASP A 27 -21.63 -14.71 3.59
CA ASP A 27 -21.56 -13.28 3.24
C ASP A 27 -21.41 -12.39 4.48
N GLY A 28 -22.20 -12.66 5.53
CA GLY A 28 -22.06 -11.96 6.80
C GLY A 28 -20.68 -12.17 7.45
N ALA A 29 -20.10 -13.35 7.29
CA ALA A 29 -18.76 -13.64 7.81
C ALA A 29 -17.64 -12.96 6.98
N TYR A 30 -17.85 -12.72 5.69
CA TYR A 30 -16.95 -11.88 4.88
C TYR A 30 -16.88 -10.46 5.42
N ILE A 31 -18.03 -9.83 5.69
CA ILE A 31 -18.11 -8.48 6.27
C ILE A 31 -17.44 -8.46 7.65
N ALA A 32 -17.71 -9.47 8.50
CA ALA A 32 -17.10 -9.55 9.82
C ALA A 32 -15.56 -9.64 9.78
N ILE A 33 -14.98 -10.30 8.77
CA ILE A 33 -13.53 -10.34 8.56
C ILE A 33 -13.01 -8.95 8.18
N ALA A 34 -13.68 -8.26 7.25
CA ALA A 34 -13.30 -6.91 6.81
C ALA A 34 -13.24 -5.95 8.00
N ASP A 35 -14.33 -5.84 8.76
CA ASP A 35 -14.42 -4.97 9.94
C ASP A 35 -13.33 -5.30 10.97
N ALA A 36 -13.10 -6.59 11.23
CA ALA A 36 -12.10 -7.03 12.20
C ALA A 36 -10.66 -6.78 11.73
N PHE A 37 -10.44 -6.80 10.41
CA PHE A 37 -9.15 -6.51 9.78
C PHE A 37 -8.85 -5.01 9.81
N ASP A 38 -9.82 -4.14 9.48
CA ASP A 38 -9.65 -2.69 9.56
C ASP A 38 -9.29 -2.24 10.98
N ALA A 39 -9.97 -2.79 11.98
CA ALA A 39 -9.65 -2.52 13.39
C ALA A 39 -8.26 -3.07 13.80
N TYR A 40 -7.74 -4.09 13.12
CA TYR A 40 -6.38 -4.57 13.33
C TYR A 40 -5.35 -3.64 12.68
N GLU A 41 -5.59 -3.21 11.43
CA GLU A 41 -4.73 -2.27 10.70
C GLU A 41 -4.62 -0.94 11.45
N GLU A 42 -5.73 -0.37 11.92
CA GLU A 42 -5.75 0.86 12.72
C GLU A 42 -4.89 0.69 13.99
N ALA A 43 -5.09 -0.40 14.72
CA ALA A 43 -4.31 -0.66 15.93
C ALA A 43 -2.82 -0.94 15.66
N LEU A 44 -2.49 -1.52 14.50
CA LEU A 44 -1.11 -1.77 14.08
C LEU A 44 -0.41 -0.45 13.75
N TYR A 45 -1.09 0.41 13.00
CA TYR A 45 -0.60 1.72 12.62
C TYR A 45 -0.41 2.62 13.85
N ASP A 46 -1.41 2.70 14.73
CA ASP A 46 -1.33 3.50 15.96
C ASP A 46 -0.17 3.09 16.87
N ALA A 47 0.14 1.79 16.94
CA ALA A 47 1.16 1.28 17.85
C ALA A 47 2.57 1.28 17.25
N TYR A 48 2.70 1.13 15.93
CA TYR A 48 3.97 0.84 15.27
C TYR A 48 4.25 1.65 14.01
N ASP A 49 3.30 2.46 13.52
CA ASP A 49 3.39 3.22 12.26
C ASP A 49 3.61 2.30 11.04
N GLU A 50 3.05 1.09 11.11
CA GLU A 50 3.17 0.04 10.09
C GLU A 50 1.80 -0.32 9.52
N VAL A 51 1.77 -0.81 8.28
CA VAL A 51 0.57 -1.30 7.59
C VAL A 51 0.86 -2.65 6.94
N THR A 52 -0.17 -3.47 6.72
CA THR A 52 0.04 -4.76 6.03
C THR A 52 -0.13 -4.61 4.52
N PRO A 53 0.47 -5.51 3.70
CA PRO A 53 0.32 -5.46 2.25
C PRO A 53 -1.03 -6.02 1.75
N LEU A 54 -2.01 -6.20 2.64
CA LEU A 54 -3.33 -6.76 2.34
C LEU A 54 -4.33 -5.61 2.14
N THR A 55 -5.38 -5.88 1.36
CA THR A 55 -6.45 -4.91 1.11
C THR A 55 -7.79 -5.64 1.16
N VAL A 56 -8.78 -5.02 1.80
CA VAL A 56 -10.15 -5.50 1.81
C VAL A 56 -10.82 -5.12 0.49
N PHE A 57 -11.35 -6.12 -0.20
CA PHE A 57 -12.22 -5.91 -1.36
C PHE A 57 -13.66 -5.95 -0.85
N ALA A 58 -14.21 -4.78 -0.50
CA ALA A 58 -15.65 -4.65 -0.37
C ALA A 58 -16.20 -4.45 -1.79
N GLU A 59 -17.15 -5.29 -2.20
CA GLU A 59 -17.99 -4.95 -3.35
C GLU A 59 -18.67 -3.63 -2.97
N GLU A 60 -18.27 -2.53 -3.61
CA GLU A 60 -18.97 -1.25 -3.52
C GLU A 60 -20.44 -1.58 -3.81
N ASP A 61 -21.31 -1.38 -2.81
CA ASP A 61 -22.74 -1.45 -3.03
C ASP A 61 -22.98 -0.54 -4.23
N ASP A 62 -23.40 -1.10 -5.38
CA ASP A 62 -23.92 -0.37 -6.53
C ASP A 62 -25.22 0.35 -6.11
N SER A 63 -25.18 1.11 -5.01
CA SER A 63 -26.09 2.17 -4.72
C SER A 63 -25.75 3.25 -5.75
N ASP A 64 -26.41 3.16 -6.90
CA ASP A 64 -26.66 4.26 -7.84
C ASP A 64 -26.92 5.53 -7.02
N ASP A 65 -25.86 6.30 -6.78
CA ASP A 65 -25.95 7.68 -6.32
C ASP A 65 -26.30 8.50 -7.55
N ASP A 66 -27.55 8.37 -8.01
CA ASP A 66 -28.25 9.33 -8.86
C ASP A 66 -28.47 10.61 -8.03
N SER A 67 -27.37 11.24 -7.59
CA SER A 67 -27.35 12.62 -7.12
C SER A 67 -27.27 13.52 -8.35
N ASP A 68 -28.36 13.52 -9.12
CA ASP A 68 -28.65 14.46 -10.19
C ASP A 68 -29.12 15.78 -9.52
N ASP A 69 -28.18 16.53 -8.96
CA ASP A 69 -28.37 17.95 -8.63
C ASP A 69 -27.31 18.76 -9.40
N GLU A 70 -27.63 18.98 -10.67
CA GLU A 70 -27.08 20.02 -11.52
C GLU A 70 -27.29 21.39 -10.85
N ASP A 71 -26.22 22.05 -10.40
CA ASP A 71 -26.17 23.51 -10.28
C ASP A 71 -24.71 23.97 -10.48
N GLU A 72 -24.29 23.98 -11.75
CA GLU A 72 -23.12 24.72 -12.23
C GLU A 72 -23.42 26.23 -12.17
N ASP A 73 -23.09 26.86 -11.05
CA ASP A 73 -22.88 28.31 -11.04
C ASP A 73 -21.38 28.59 -11.28
N GLU A 74 -21.05 28.86 -12.54
CA GLU A 74 -19.76 29.41 -12.98
C GLU A 74 -19.52 30.78 -12.32
N ASP A 75 -18.68 30.84 -11.27
CA ASP A 75 -18.08 32.10 -10.81
C ASP A 75 -16.68 32.24 -11.42
N ASP A 76 -16.66 32.78 -12.64
CA ASP A 76 -15.46 33.25 -13.34
C ASP A 76 -14.90 34.48 -12.60
N SER A 77 -13.97 34.23 -11.67
CA SER A 77 -13.07 35.25 -11.18
C SER A 77 -11.65 34.95 -11.66
N GLU A 78 -11.29 35.62 -12.76
CA GLU A 78 -9.91 35.82 -13.20
C GLU A 78 -9.06 36.35 -12.03
N ASP A 79 -8.07 35.58 -11.57
CA ASP A 79 -6.91 36.15 -10.88
C ASP A 79 -5.64 35.35 -11.25
N ASP A 80 -5.05 35.86 -12.32
CA ASP A 80 -3.63 35.97 -12.63
C ASP A 80 -2.67 35.72 -11.45
N GLU A 81 -1.79 34.73 -11.53
CA GLU A 81 -0.48 34.79 -10.84
C GLU A 81 0.55 33.88 -11.52
N GLU A 82 1.39 34.49 -12.38
CA GLU A 82 2.65 33.96 -12.88
C GLU A 82 3.57 33.51 -11.73
N LEU A 83 4.01 32.25 -11.73
CA LEU A 83 5.25 31.86 -11.07
C LEU A 83 6.16 31.07 -12.02
N LEU A 84 7.04 31.84 -12.65
CA LEU A 84 8.32 31.37 -13.18
C LEU A 84 9.21 30.97 -12.00
N GLU A 85 9.72 29.75 -11.97
CA GLU A 85 11.09 29.51 -11.49
C GLU A 85 11.67 28.22 -12.07
N ASP A 86 12.33 28.41 -13.20
CA ASP A 86 13.60 27.81 -13.57
C ASP A 86 14.30 26.98 -12.47
N ASN A 87 14.22 25.65 -12.56
CA ASN A 87 15.16 24.77 -11.88
C ASN A 87 16.13 24.16 -12.90
N GLU A 88 16.93 25.04 -13.48
CA GLU A 88 18.20 24.74 -14.14
C GLU A 88 19.11 23.87 -13.24
N MET A 89 19.62 22.78 -13.83
CA MET A 89 20.94 22.18 -13.57
C MET A 89 21.15 21.38 -12.26
N LEU A 90 20.81 20.08 -12.28
CA LEU A 90 21.56 19.05 -11.55
C LEU A 90 22.46 18.30 -12.55
N ASP A 91 23.64 18.85 -12.79
CA ASP A 91 24.80 18.10 -13.31
C ASP A 91 26.00 18.49 -12.43
N GLU A 92 26.25 17.67 -11.41
CA GLU A 92 27.49 17.70 -10.65
C GLU A 92 27.88 16.24 -10.36
N ASP A 93 28.66 15.70 -11.29
CA ASP A 93 29.73 14.75 -11.04
C ASP A 93 29.37 13.47 -10.26
N LEU A 94 28.92 12.45 -11.00
CA LEU A 94 29.11 11.05 -10.62
C LEU A 94 30.61 10.80 -10.39
N VAL A 95 30.99 10.72 -9.12
CA VAL A 95 32.33 10.33 -8.67
C VAL A 95 32.57 8.89 -9.11
N ASP A 96 33.56 8.66 -10.00
CA ASP A 96 33.98 7.33 -10.44
C ASP A 96 34.74 6.66 -9.29
N GLU A 97 34.19 5.56 -8.76
CA GLU A 97 34.61 4.93 -7.51
C GLU A 97 35.71 3.86 -7.71
N GLU A 98 36.44 3.94 -8.83
CA GLU A 98 37.45 2.96 -9.29
C GLU A 98 38.90 3.39 -8.93
N ASP A 99 39.15 3.83 -7.70
CA ASP A 99 40.53 3.93 -7.20
C ASP A 99 40.65 3.49 -5.73
N TYR A 100 40.33 2.22 -5.48
CA TYR A 100 40.79 1.49 -4.30
C TYR A 100 42.11 0.79 -4.63
N GLU A 101 43.23 1.51 -4.61
CA GLU A 101 44.55 0.89 -4.49
C GLU A 101 44.78 0.42 -3.05
N ASP A 102 44.67 -0.88 -2.80
CA ASP A 102 45.44 -1.54 -1.73
C ASP A 102 45.53 -3.05 -1.94
N LEU A 103 46.59 -3.51 -2.60
CA LEU A 103 47.16 -4.86 -2.39
C LEU A 103 48.68 -4.77 -2.53
N ASP A 104 49.32 -4.23 -1.50
CA ASP A 104 50.73 -4.49 -1.26
C ASP A 104 50.91 -5.84 -0.50
N ASP A 105 52.07 -6.44 -0.75
CA ASP A 105 52.67 -7.57 -0.05
C ASP A 105 52.15 -9.01 -0.28
N ALA A 106 52.89 -9.79 -1.09
CA ALA A 106 53.97 -10.62 -0.53
C ALA A 106 54.54 -11.65 -1.53
N ASP A 107 55.85 -11.51 -1.75
CA ASP A 107 56.88 -12.56 -1.71
C ASP A 107 56.75 -13.84 -2.57
N GLY A 108 57.80 -14.14 -3.36
CA GLY A 108 57.98 -15.48 -3.90
C GLY A 108 58.90 -15.61 -5.10
N ALA A 109 60.21 -15.43 -4.87
CA ALA A 109 61.29 -15.77 -5.79
C ALA A 109 61.08 -17.05 -6.65
N ARG A 110 61.54 -17.04 -7.91
CA ARG A 110 62.59 -17.93 -8.47
C ARG A 110 62.53 -18.06 -10.01
N SER A 111 63.61 -17.57 -10.64
CA SER A 111 64.44 -18.23 -11.65
C SER A 111 63.85 -18.89 -12.91
N ALA A 112 64.52 -18.56 -14.03
CA ALA A 112 64.78 -19.37 -15.22
C ALA A 112 63.65 -19.51 -16.26
N ARG A 113 63.87 -18.91 -17.43
CA ARG A 113 64.49 -19.60 -18.58
C ARG A 113 64.87 -18.64 -19.69
#